data_AF-A0A354TF79-F1
#
_entry.id   AF-A0A354TF79-F1
#
_cell.length_a   1.000
_cell.length_b   1.000
_cell.length_c   1.000
_cell.angle_alpha   90.00
_cell.angle_beta   90.00
_cell.angle_gamma   90.00
#
_symmetry.space_group_name_H-M   'P 1'
#
loop_
_entity.id
_entity.type
_entity.pdbx_description
1 polymer ?
#
loop_
_entity_poly.entity_id
_entity_poly.type
_entity_poly.pdbx_seq_one_letter_code
_entity_poly.pdbx_strand_id
1 'polypeptide(L)'
;MSEATPTKKTVGKADSRYWQQAGKLITDARWGGAYFCKIQVSGRRESFPLRTSNKPAAATKAARIYGDVVALGWDAAIAKHKPDEKRTKGALTGDLIREVSALADVRPATLASNVSAFRRIVASVAKIDATKGRYARCGDGRGAWLAAVDAVPLAKVTPAAVEAW
;
A
#
# COMPACT_ATOMS: atom_id res chain seq x y z
N MET A 1 -25.59 45.41 37.51
CA MET A 1 -26.00 44.09 36.97
C MET A 1 -24.84 43.57 36.15
N SER A 2 -24.00 42.69 36.72
CA SER A 2 -22.83 42.15 36.02
C SER A 2 -23.26 41.02 35.08
N GLU A 3 -23.08 41.22 33.77
CA GLU A 3 -23.28 40.18 32.76
C GLU A 3 -22.25 39.06 32.94
N ALA A 4 -22.73 37.85 33.20
CA ALA A 4 -21.92 36.65 33.21
C ALA A 4 -21.51 36.30 31.77
N THR A 5 -20.22 36.44 31.47
CA THR A 5 -19.65 36.03 30.18
C THR A 5 -19.80 34.50 30.03
N PRO A 6 -20.34 33.97 28.91
CA PRO A 6 -20.55 32.54 28.77
C PRO A 6 -19.21 31.81 28.69
N THR A 7 -18.94 30.97 29.69
CA THR A 7 -17.78 30.07 29.74
C THR A 7 -17.85 29.08 28.58
N LYS A 8 -16.93 29.22 27.61
CA LYS A 8 -16.76 28.30 26.48
C LYS A 8 -16.58 26.87 27.00
N LYS A 9 -17.58 26.01 26.84
CA LYS A 9 -17.48 24.58 27.17
C LYS A 9 -16.36 23.94 26.32
N THR A 10 -15.31 23.48 26.98
CA THR A 10 -14.20 22.75 26.36
C THR A 10 -14.67 21.35 25.98
N VAL A 11 -14.92 21.14 24.69
CA VAL A 11 -15.29 19.82 24.15
C VAL A 11 -14.07 18.90 24.24
N GLY A 12 -14.24 17.75 24.89
CA GLY A 12 -13.18 16.75 25.05
C GLY A 12 -12.83 16.05 23.74
N LYS A 13 -11.59 15.56 23.60
CA LYS A 13 -11.11 14.85 22.41
C LYS A 13 -11.83 13.52 22.13
N ALA A 14 -12.57 12.98 23.10
CA ALA A 14 -13.42 11.80 22.94
C ALA A 14 -14.81 12.12 22.33
N ASP A 15 -15.16 13.39 22.18
CA ASP A 15 -16.42 13.83 21.54
C ASP A 15 -16.17 14.16 20.06
N SER A 16 -17.06 13.74 19.17
CA SER A 16 -16.98 14.01 17.73
C SER A 16 -17.01 15.51 17.41
N ARG A 17 -17.66 16.34 18.23
CA ARG A 17 -17.71 17.79 18.07
C ARG A 17 -16.33 18.43 18.15
N TYR A 18 -15.39 17.86 18.91
CA TYR A 18 -14.00 18.33 18.94
C TYR A 18 -13.35 18.20 17.56
N TRP A 19 -13.57 17.07 16.90
CA TRP A 19 -12.96 16.76 15.61
C TRP A 19 -13.63 17.46 14.44
N GLN A 20 -14.87 17.94 14.58
CA GLN A 20 -15.54 18.75 13.57
C GLN A 20 -14.97 20.18 13.46
N GLN A 21 -14.25 20.64 14.49
CA GLN A 21 -13.61 21.95 14.50
C GLN A 21 -12.60 22.10 13.34
N ALA A 22 -12.41 23.35 12.88
CA ALA A 22 -11.48 23.65 11.80
C ALA A 22 -10.05 23.19 12.16
N GLY A 23 -9.36 22.57 11.20
CA GLY A 23 -7.96 22.13 11.33
C GLY A 23 -7.73 20.83 12.10
N LYS A 24 -8.77 20.17 12.64
CA LYS A 24 -8.63 18.88 13.37
C LYS A 24 -8.65 17.66 12.46
N LEU A 25 -9.45 17.74 11.40
CA LEU A 25 -9.48 16.78 10.31
C LEU A 25 -8.74 17.37 9.12
N ILE A 26 -7.75 16.63 8.63
CA ILE A 26 -6.93 17.01 7.49
C ILE A 26 -7.41 16.16 6.31
N THR A 27 -7.51 16.77 5.14
CA THR A 27 -7.82 16.09 3.89
C THR A 27 -6.77 16.50 2.86
N ASP A 28 -6.51 15.62 1.90
CA ASP A 28 -5.62 15.90 0.79
C ASP A 28 -6.33 15.49 -0.50
N ALA A 29 -6.41 16.43 -1.45
CA ALA A 29 -7.06 16.23 -2.74
C ALA A 29 -6.40 15.11 -3.56
N ARG A 30 -5.10 14.84 -3.33
CA ARG A 30 -4.35 13.75 -3.98
C ARG A 30 -4.85 12.36 -3.61
N TRP A 31 -5.60 12.23 -2.52
CA TRP A 31 -6.05 10.95 -1.95
C TRP A 31 -7.59 10.83 -1.95
N GLY A 32 -8.24 11.42 -2.96
CA GLY A 32 -9.69 11.33 -3.13
C GLY A 32 -10.50 12.10 -2.06
N GLY A 33 -9.86 13.05 -1.37
CA GLY A 33 -10.51 13.88 -0.35
C GLY A 33 -10.83 13.13 0.95
N ALA A 34 -10.26 11.94 1.18
CA ALA A 34 -10.44 11.21 2.43
C ALA A 34 -9.78 11.93 3.61
N TYR A 35 -10.50 12.03 4.73
CA TYR A 35 -10.00 12.64 5.94
C TYR A 35 -9.03 11.72 6.69
N PHE A 36 -8.06 12.34 7.37
CA PHE A 36 -7.20 11.74 8.37
C PHE A 36 -7.09 12.65 9.59
N CYS A 37 -6.81 12.07 10.76
CA CYS A 37 -6.60 12.81 12.00
C CYS A 37 -5.20 12.55 12.56
N LYS A 38 -4.68 13.52 13.33
CA LYS A 38 -3.43 13.38 14.08
C LYS A 38 -3.78 13.32 15.56
N ILE A 39 -3.46 12.22 16.22
CA ILE A 39 -3.70 12.01 17.65
C ILE A 39 -2.36 12.03 18.37
N GLN A 40 -2.31 12.72 19.50
CA GLN A 40 -1.15 12.77 20.39
C GLN A 40 -1.60 12.43 21.81
N VAL A 41 -1.03 11.36 22.36
CA VAL A 41 -1.31 10.82 23.71
C VAL A 41 0.00 10.26 24.26
N SER A 42 0.34 10.63 25.50
CA SER A 42 1.53 10.14 26.22
C SER A 42 2.85 10.28 25.44
N GLY A 43 3.08 11.45 24.84
CA GLY A 43 4.33 11.75 24.12
C GLY A 43 4.45 11.14 22.70
N ARG A 44 3.60 10.17 22.35
CA ARG A 44 3.53 9.60 20.99
C ARG A 44 2.50 10.34 20.15
N ARG A 45 2.86 10.64 18.89
CA ARG A 45 1.98 11.26 17.89
C ARG A 45 1.91 10.39 16.65
N GLU A 46 0.69 10.05 16.26
CA GLU A 46 0.41 9.19 15.10
C GLU A 46 -0.72 9.80 14.27
N SER A 47 -0.67 9.53 12.96
CA SER A 47 -1.72 9.94 12.01
C SER A 47 -2.57 8.74 11.64
N PHE A 48 -3.90 8.82 11.72
CA PHE A 48 -4.82 7.74 11.35
C PHE A 48 -5.64 8.10 10.11
N PRO A 49 -5.66 7.24 9.07
CA PRO A 49 -6.57 7.41 7.95
C PRO A 49 -8.00 7.07 8.38
N LEU A 50 -8.94 7.99 8.19
CA LEU A 50 -10.36 7.74 8.54
C LEU A 50 -11.14 7.11 7.39
N ARG A 51 -10.52 7.07 6.19
CA ARG A 51 -11.02 6.45 4.96
C ARG A 51 -12.46 6.90 4.64
N THR A 52 -12.74 8.19 4.81
CA THR A 52 -14.05 8.78 4.51
C THR A 52 -13.86 10.23 4.12
N SER A 53 -14.59 10.66 3.09
CA SER A 53 -14.68 12.07 2.66
C SER A 53 -15.81 12.83 3.35
N ASN A 54 -16.64 12.15 4.16
CA ASN A 54 -17.71 12.77 4.94
C ASN A 54 -17.17 13.24 6.30
N LYS A 55 -17.20 14.56 6.53
CA LYS A 55 -16.62 15.22 7.72
C LYS A 55 -17.28 14.80 9.05
N PRO A 56 -18.62 14.81 9.21
CA PRO A 56 -19.28 14.24 10.40
C PRO A 56 -18.88 12.79 10.69
N ALA A 57 -18.87 11.93 9.67
CA ALA A 57 -18.50 10.53 9.83
C ALA A 57 -17.01 10.37 10.23
N ALA A 58 -16.13 11.19 9.64
CA ALA A 58 -14.71 11.26 10.01
C ALA A 58 -14.53 11.63 11.48
N ALA A 59 -15.27 12.64 11.95
CA ALA A 59 -15.18 13.13 13.32
C ALA A 59 -15.58 12.06 14.35
N THR A 60 -16.65 11.31 14.09
CA THR A 60 -17.07 10.19 14.95
C THR A 60 -16.02 9.08 14.99
N LYS A 61 -15.41 8.76 13.84
CA LYS A 61 -14.29 7.78 13.79
C LYS A 61 -13.08 8.28 14.58
N ALA A 62 -12.69 9.54 14.42
CA ALA A 62 -11.54 10.11 15.14
C ALA A 62 -11.75 10.10 16.66
N ALA A 63 -12.96 10.43 17.13
CA ALA A 63 -13.35 10.33 18.53
C ALA A 63 -13.23 8.90 19.07
N ARG A 64 -13.70 7.91 18.30
CA ARG A 64 -13.60 6.49 18.65
C ARG A 64 -12.15 6.03 18.73
N ILE A 65 -11.30 6.41 17.77
CA ILE A 65 -9.86 6.08 17.77
C ILE A 65 -9.19 6.69 19.01
N TYR A 66 -9.49 7.95 19.34
CA TYR A 66 -8.95 8.58 20.54
C TYR A 66 -9.36 7.83 21.82
N GLY A 67 -10.65 7.45 21.93
CA GLY A 67 -11.14 6.63 23.04
C GLY A 67 -10.43 5.29 23.13
N ASP A 68 -10.23 4.60 22.00
CA ASP A 68 -9.52 3.32 21.95
C ASP A 68 -8.03 3.49 22.33
N VAL A 69 -7.35 4.56 21.90
CA VAL A 69 -5.95 4.84 22.28
C VAL A 69 -5.83 5.09 23.79
N VAL A 70 -6.78 5.82 24.38
CA VAL A 70 -6.77 6.11 25.83
C VAL A 70 -7.13 4.87 26.66
N ALA A 71 -8.07 4.04 26.20
CA ALA A 71 -8.55 2.88 26.94
C ALA A 71 -7.66 1.63 26.79
N LEU A 72 -7.18 1.35 25.57
CA LEU A 72 -6.47 0.11 25.23
C LEU A 72 -4.97 0.33 24.98
N GLY A 73 -4.52 1.57 24.88
CA GLY A 73 -3.16 1.92 24.52
C GLY A 73 -2.92 1.96 23.00
N TRP A 74 -1.71 2.38 22.63
CA TRP A 74 -1.34 2.65 21.25
C TRP A 74 -1.36 1.42 20.35
N ASP A 75 -0.78 0.31 20.81
CA ASP A 75 -0.56 -0.86 19.94
C ASP A 75 -1.88 -1.55 19.58
N ALA A 76 -2.81 -1.65 20.53
CA ALA A 76 -4.16 -2.17 20.28
C ALA A 76 -4.97 -1.25 19.35
N ALA A 77 -4.87 0.07 19.52
CA ALA A 77 -5.54 1.03 18.66
C ALA A 77 -4.98 1.03 17.23
N ILE A 78 -3.66 0.89 17.07
CA ILE A 78 -3.00 0.74 15.77
C ILE A 78 -3.45 -0.56 15.12
N ALA A 79 -3.39 -1.70 15.80
CA ALA A 79 -3.83 -2.98 15.24
C ALA A 79 -5.30 -2.95 14.77
N LYS A 80 -6.17 -2.24 15.52
CA LYS A 80 -7.61 -2.15 15.24
C LYS A 80 -7.96 -1.16 14.10
N HIS A 81 -7.29 0.00 14.04
CA HIS A 81 -7.66 1.10 13.13
C HIS A 81 -6.68 1.33 11.98
N LYS A 82 -5.49 0.76 12.09
CA LYS A 82 -4.51 0.57 11.01
C LYS A 82 -4.17 -0.91 10.95
N PRO A 83 -5.12 -1.78 10.58
CA PRO A 83 -4.74 -3.14 10.25
C PRO A 83 -3.66 -3.02 9.18
N ASP A 84 -2.48 -3.54 9.50
CA ASP A 84 -1.35 -3.55 8.59
C ASP A 84 -1.90 -4.17 7.31
N GLU A 85 -2.07 -3.36 6.27
CA GLU A 85 -2.29 -3.88 4.94
C GLU A 85 -0.99 -4.59 4.67
N LYS A 86 -0.92 -5.89 5.03
CA LYS A 86 0.22 -6.76 4.78
C LYS A 86 0.53 -6.50 3.33
N ARG A 87 1.56 -5.69 3.09
CA ARG A 87 1.92 -5.20 1.79
C ARG A 87 2.13 -6.47 1.01
N THR A 88 1.15 -6.85 0.17
CA THR A 88 1.11 -8.18 -0.42
C THR A 88 2.47 -8.34 -1.05
N LYS A 89 3.25 -9.35 -0.63
CA LYS A 89 4.61 -9.54 -1.13
C LYS A 89 4.50 -9.38 -2.64
N GLY A 90 5.14 -8.34 -3.18
CA GLY A 90 4.85 -7.90 -4.54
C GLY A 90 4.96 -9.10 -5.47
N ALA A 91 3.95 -9.30 -6.32
CA ALA A 91 3.91 -10.48 -7.18
C ALA A 91 5.21 -10.59 -7.97
N LEU A 92 5.77 -11.80 -8.02
CA LEU A 92 6.97 -12.09 -8.76
C LEU A 92 6.62 -12.28 -10.23
N THR A 93 7.62 -12.10 -11.09
CA THR A 93 7.47 -12.29 -12.54
C THR A 93 6.99 -13.71 -12.87
N GLY A 94 7.52 -14.72 -12.18
CA GLY A 94 7.11 -16.12 -12.34
C GLY A 94 5.66 -16.38 -11.90
N ASP A 95 5.19 -15.70 -10.85
CA ASP A 95 3.80 -15.82 -10.40
C ASP A 95 2.84 -15.30 -11.46
N LEU A 96 3.13 -14.13 -12.04
CA LEU A 96 2.32 -13.59 -13.14
C LEU A 96 2.29 -14.54 -14.33
N ILE A 97 3.44 -15.07 -14.75
CA ILE A 97 3.53 -15.99 -15.89
C ILE A 97 2.69 -17.24 -15.63
N ARG A 98 2.75 -17.79 -14.41
CA ARG A 98 1.97 -18.97 -14.00
C ARG A 98 0.47 -18.70 -14.06
N GLU A 99 0.01 -17.60 -13.46
CA GLU A 99 -1.41 -17.22 -13.46
C GLU A 99 -1.92 -16.92 -14.87
N VAL A 100 -1.17 -16.16 -15.68
CA VAL A 100 -1.52 -15.88 -17.07
C VAL A 100 -1.57 -17.19 -17.88
N SER A 101 -0.66 -18.12 -17.63
CA SER A 101 -0.68 -19.41 -18.34
C SER A 101 -1.87 -20.30 -17.98
N ALA A 102 -2.46 -20.12 -16.80
CA ALA A 102 -3.66 -20.85 -16.38
C ALA A 102 -4.95 -20.20 -16.91
N LEU A 103 -4.97 -18.88 -17.06
CA LEU A 103 -6.18 -18.11 -17.38
C LEU A 103 -6.29 -17.70 -18.85
N ALA A 104 -5.18 -17.61 -19.58
CA ALA A 104 -5.19 -17.03 -20.91
C ALA A 104 -5.77 -18.00 -21.96
N ASP A 105 -6.84 -17.57 -22.62
CA ASP A 105 -7.44 -18.25 -23.77
C ASP A 105 -6.74 -17.86 -25.07
N VAL A 106 -5.45 -18.20 -25.17
CA VAL A 106 -4.64 -17.98 -26.38
C VAL A 106 -3.92 -19.26 -26.77
N ARG A 107 -3.57 -19.37 -28.05
CA ARG A 107 -2.81 -20.54 -28.55
C ARG A 107 -1.53 -20.71 -27.70
N PRO A 108 -1.22 -21.93 -27.22
CA PRO A 108 -0.07 -22.17 -26.35
C PRO A 108 1.27 -21.70 -26.94
N ALA A 109 1.43 -21.84 -28.26
CA ALA A 109 2.63 -21.35 -28.97
C ALA A 109 2.77 -19.83 -28.91
N THR A 110 1.67 -19.08 -29.03
CA THR A 110 1.65 -17.63 -28.94
C THR A 110 1.98 -17.18 -27.52
N LEU A 111 1.37 -17.83 -26.52
CA LEU A 111 1.69 -17.56 -25.12
C LEU A 111 3.17 -17.82 -24.82
N ALA A 112 3.72 -18.95 -25.26
CA ALA A 112 5.12 -19.29 -25.04
C ALA A 112 6.08 -18.24 -25.66
N SER A 113 5.73 -17.71 -26.84
CA SER A 113 6.48 -16.62 -27.48
C SER A 113 6.43 -15.33 -26.65
N ASN A 114 5.23 -14.92 -26.21
CA ASN A 114 5.04 -13.74 -25.36
C ASN A 114 5.75 -13.87 -24.02
N VAL A 115 5.66 -15.02 -23.35
CA VAL A 115 6.37 -15.30 -22.10
C VAL A 115 7.88 -15.22 -22.30
N SER A 116 8.40 -15.71 -23.43
CA SER A 116 9.82 -15.63 -23.76
C SER A 116 10.27 -14.19 -24.00
N ALA A 117 9.46 -13.38 -24.70
CA ALA A 117 9.72 -11.96 -24.90
C ALA A 117 9.67 -11.18 -23.58
N PHE A 118 8.65 -11.42 -22.77
CA PHE A 118 8.51 -10.80 -21.45
C PHE A 118 9.69 -11.10 -20.55
N ARG A 119 10.14 -12.36 -20.46
CA ARG A 119 11.34 -12.73 -19.69
C ARG A 119 12.61 -12.03 -20.18
N ARG A 120 12.73 -11.69 -21.48
CA ARG A 120 13.87 -10.91 -22.00
C ARG A 120 13.83 -9.47 -21.52
N ILE A 121 12.66 -8.83 -21.55
CA ILE A 121 12.46 -7.47 -21.04
C ILE A 121 12.82 -7.44 -19.55
N VAL A 122 12.25 -8.35 -18.77
CA VAL A 122 12.50 -8.43 -17.32
C VAL A 122 13.98 -8.67 -17.02
N ALA A 123 14.63 -9.58 -17.75
CA ALA A 123 16.06 -9.83 -17.58
C ALA A 123 16.89 -8.56 -17.82
N SER A 124 16.59 -7.80 -18.87
CA SER A 124 17.34 -6.58 -19.17
C SER A 124 17.08 -5.46 -18.15
N VAL A 125 15.82 -5.24 -17.76
CA VAL A 125 15.44 -4.29 -16.70
C VAL A 125 16.15 -4.64 -15.37
N ALA A 126 16.24 -5.93 -15.06
CA ALA A 126 16.91 -6.43 -13.87
C ALA A 126 18.44 -6.58 -14.03
N LYS A 127 18.99 -6.27 -15.21
CA LYS A 127 20.41 -6.46 -15.57
C LYS A 127 20.92 -7.88 -15.30
N ILE A 128 20.09 -8.88 -15.59
CA ILE A 128 20.42 -10.30 -15.49
C ILE A 128 21.00 -10.73 -16.83
N ASP A 129 22.32 -10.79 -16.89
CA ASP A 129 23.02 -11.25 -18.09
C ASP A 129 22.71 -12.72 -18.39
N ALA A 130 22.59 -13.03 -19.68
CA ALA A 130 22.56 -14.40 -20.13
C ALA A 130 23.96 -15.02 -19.91
N THR A 131 24.12 -15.85 -18.89
CA THR A 131 25.36 -16.60 -18.68
C THR A 131 25.63 -17.51 -19.88
N LYS A 132 26.92 -17.76 -20.17
CA LYS A 132 27.35 -18.69 -21.24
C LYS A 132 26.70 -20.08 -21.11
N GLY A 133 26.31 -20.47 -19.90
CA GLY A 133 25.57 -21.70 -19.59
C GLY A 133 24.12 -21.73 -20.06
N ARG A 134 23.50 -20.60 -20.44
CA ARG A 134 22.11 -20.55 -20.94
C ARG A 134 21.92 -21.39 -22.21
N TYR A 135 22.94 -21.46 -23.05
CA TYR A 135 22.96 -22.21 -24.30
C TYR A 135 23.80 -23.50 -24.22
N ALA A 136 24.22 -23.89 -23.01
CA ALA A 136 25.04 -25.08 -22.84
C ALA A 136 24.25 -26.33 -23.22
N ARG A 137 24.90 -27.24 -23.97
CA ARG A 137 24.35 -28.55 -24.37
C ARG A 137 24.10 -29.47 -23.17
N CYS A 138 24.81 -29.26 -22.06
CA CYS A 138 24.67 -29.98 -20.80
C CYS A 138 24.69 -28.99 -19.61
N GLY A 139 23.89 -29.29 -18.57
CA GLY A 139 23.75 -28.47 -17.37
C GLY A 139 22.47 -27.62 -17.33
N ASP A 140 22.12 -27.11 -16.15
CA ASP A 140 20.86 -26.39 -15.91
C ASP A 140 21.01 -24.86 -15.97
N GLY A 141 21.93 -24.37 -16.81
CA GLY A 141 22.19 -22.93 -16.95
C GLY A 141 20.99 -22.15 -17.46
N ARG A 142 20.13 -22.78 -18.27
CA ARG A 142 18.84 -22.21 -18.67
C ARG A 142 17.85 -22.18 -17.50
N GLY A 143 17.74 -23.24 -16.70
CA GLY A 143 16.87 -23.27 -15.53
C GLY A 143 17.27 -22.24 -14.49
N ALA A 144 18.56 -22.09 -14.22
CA ALA A 144 19.10 -21.07 -13.32
C ALA A 144 18.77 -19.64 -13.80
N TRP A 145 18.91 -19.37 -15.11
CA TRP A 145 18.52 -18.07 -15.67
C TRP A 145 17.01 -17.82 -15.56
N LEU A 146 16.18 -18.83 -15.84
CA LEU A 146 14.73 -18.71 -15.69
C LEU A 146 14.34 -18.45 -14.23
N ALA A 147 14.92 -19.17 -13.27
CA ALA A 147 14.67 -18.96 -11.85
C ALA A 147 15.08 -17.54 -11.39
N ALA A 148 16.20 -17.03 -11.88
CA ALA A 148 16.66 -15.68 -11.57
C ALA A 148 15.70 -14.60 -12.11
N VAL A 149 15.21 -14.77 -13.34
CA VAL A 149 14.24 -13.86 -13.97
C VAL A 149 12.87 -13.95 -13.31
N ASP A 150 12.38 -15.16 -13.03
CA ASP A 150 11.07 -15.39 -12.44
C ASP A 150 11.00 -14.87 -10.98
N ALA A 151 12.14 -14.80 -10.28
CA ALA A 151 12.27 -14.20 -8.95
C ALA A 151 12.27 -12.65 -8.94
N VAL A 152 12.26 -11.98 -10.10
CA VAL A 152 12.22 -10.52 -10.15
C VAL A 152 10.84 -10.01 -9.72
N PRO A 153 10.74 -9.08 -8.77
CA PRO A 153 9.46 -8.45 -8.40
C PRO A 153 8.91 -7.61 -9.56
N LEU A 154 7.62 -7.77 -9.89
CA LEU A 154 6.96 -7.00 -10.95
C LEU A 154 7.04 -5.49 -10.73
N ALA A 155 7.15 -5.04 -9.47
CA ALA A 155 7.33 -3.63 -9.13
C ALA A 155 8.59 -2.99 -9.75
N LYS A 156 9.58 -3.80 -10.18
CA LYS A 156 10.76 -3.30 -10.92
C LYS A 156 10.48 -3.07 -12.40
N VAL A 157 9.43 -3.67 -12.95
CA VAL A 157 8.99 -3.52 -14.34
C VAL A 157 8.05 -2.31 -14.40
N THR A 158 8.62 -1.11 -14.37
CA THR A 158 7.87 0.15 -14.47
C THR A 158 7.82 0.61 -15.94
N PRO A 159 6.83 1.45 -16.34
CA PRO A 159 6.80 2.01 -17.69
C PRO A 159 8.13 2.66 -18.10
N ALA A 160 8.71 3.47 -17.22
CA ALA A 160 10.01 4.09 -17.44
C ALA A 160 11.16 3.08 -17.61
N ALA A 161 11.13 1.95 -16.91
CA ALA A 161 12.13 0.89 -17.06
C ALA A 161 11.96 0.13 -18.38
N VAL A 162 10.73 -0.03 -18.88
CA VAL A 162 10.44 -0.65 -20.18
C VAL A 162 10.77 0.30 -21.33
N GLU A 163 10.55 1.61 -21.19
CA GLU A 163 10.95 2.60 -22.20
C GLU A 163 12.47 2.74 -22.35
N ALA A 164 13.22 2.44 -21.28
CA ALA A 164 14.69 2.47 -21.28
C ALA A 164 15.34 1.15 -21.75
N TRP A 165 14.55 0.13 -22.05
CA TRP A 165 14.98 -1.20 -22.50
C TRP A 165 15.21 -1.24 -24.02
#